data_AF-A0A8H7ZJK9-F1
#
_entry.id   AF-A0A8H7ZJK9-F1
#
_cell.length_a   1.000
_cell.length_b   1.000
_cell.length_c   1.000
_cell.angle_alpha   90.00
_cell.angle_beta   90.00
_cell.angle_gamma   90.00
#
_symmetry.space_group_name_H-M   'P 1'
#
loop_
_entity.id
_entity.type
_entity.pdbx_description
1 polymer ?
#
loop_
_entity_poly.entity_id
_entity_poly.type
_entity_poly.pdbx_seq_one_letter_code
_entity_poly.pdbx_strand_id
1 'polypeptide(L)'
;MPPKATTSSKSSTTRVQSGSPAQQLTALFKTQQFYWYLGHVFAIIFFVLSSLTAMLFRQAASLKYFRFTLLSIIVTYLIVLKQVYIKRSAPKLSIARLSRDENVQYLSLAVIFYIASYILDTPAQTVLYSYIIFAVFHALTYFQNNLLSIAIPSIDAQQRVNAAINNFTTQFNQPALSAASSVEIVLAVMSAFDVLISTFWVLLKWNIVQYATKVFLFVAVVVFNKLRYDSNQFTKAAVNQLDQTLNGYVSKLNNAQLSQKYFALREKFIHYVALVQLPKTEKKTQ
;
A
#
# COMPACT_ATOMS: atom_id res chain seq x y z
N MET A 1 4.06 -1.71 -7.97
CA MET A 1 3.33 -2.39 -9.05
C MET A 1 2.54 -3.50 -8.36
N PRO A 2 1.38 -3.98 -8.84
CA PRO A 2 1.10 -5.39 -8.53
C PRO A 2 2.34 -6.12 -9.01
N PRO A 3 2.83 -7.17 -8.34
CA PRO A 3 4.02 -7.86 -8.80
C PRO A 3 3.92 -8.01 -10.32
N LYS A 4 4.84 -7.33 -11.04
CA LYS A 4 5.00 -7.42 -12.49
C LYS A 4 4.81 -8.88 -12.76
N ALA A 5 3.80 -9.28 -13.55
CA ALA A 5 3.40 -10.66 -13.73
C ALA A 5 4.66 -11.50 -14.00
N THR A 6 5.26 -11.98 -12.92
CA THR A 6 6.39 -12.86 -12.94
C THR A 6 5.68 -14.16 -12.69
N THR A 7 4.95 -14.56 -13.73
CA THR A 7 4.64 -15.94 -14.08
C THR A 7 5.97 -16.69 -14.24
N SER A 8 6.68 -16.79 -13.13
CA SER A 8 7.76 -17.73 -12.85
C SER A 8 7.92 -17.85 -11.33
N SER A 9 6.81 -17.80 -10.59
CA SER A 9 6.61 -18.86 -9.62
C SER A 9 6.50 -20.11 -10.49
N LYS A 10 7.60 -20.87 -10.64
CA LYS A 10 7.48 -22.29 -10.95
C LYS A 10 6.31 -22.76 -10.10
N SER A 11 5.19 -23.08 -10.72
CA SER A 11 4.15 -23.81 -10.04
C SER A 11 4.87 -25.06 -9.59
N SER A 12 5.27 -25.11 -8.32
CA SER A 12 5.27 -26.37 -7.63
C SER A 12 3.79 -26.73 -7.64
N THR A 13 3.38 -27.30 -8.77
CA THR A 13 2.17 -28.06 -8.96
C THR A 13 2.33 -29.16 -7.93
N THR A 14 1.98 -28.84 -6.69
CA THR A 14 1.83 -29.81 -5.64
C THR A 14 0.63 -30.58 -6.15
N ARG A 15 0.95 -31.64 -6.89
CA ARG A 15 0.03 -32.62 -7.43
C ARG A 15 -1.06 -32.78 -6.39
N VAL A 16 -2.28 -32.38 -6.73
CA VAL A 16 -3.44 -32.41 -5.83
C VAL A 16 -3.45 -33.80 -5.19
N GLN A 17 -2.94 -33.88 -3.96
CA GLN A 17 -2.93 -35.13 -3.22
C GLN A 17 -4.40 -35.39 -2.92
N SER A 18 -4.87 -36.54 -3.42
CA SER A 18 -6.17 -37.13 -3.17
C SER A 18 -6.32 -37.47 -1.68
N GLY A 19 -6.40 -36.43 -0.85
CA GLY A 19 -6.63 -36.49 0.58
C GLY A 19 -7.95 -35.81 0.93
N SER A 20 -8.51 -36.17 2.09
CA SER A 20 -9.73 -35.54 2.59
C SER A 20 -9.55 -34.01 2.74
N PRO A 21 -10.62 -33.20 2.69
CA PRO A 21 -10.53 -31.75 2.87
C PRO A 21 -9.75 -31.34 4.13
N ALA A 22 -9.88 -32.10 5.22
CA ALA A 22 -9.12 -31.89 6.46
C ALA A 22 -7.61 -32.08 6.27
N GLN A 23 -7.17 -33.06 5.49
CA GLN A 23 -5.76 -33.29 5.18
C GLN A 23 -5.19 -32.16 4.31
N GLN A 24 -5.94 -31.71 3.31
CA GLN A 24 -5.57 -30.58 2.46
C GLN A 24 -5.41 -29.30 3.29
N LEU A 25 -6.37 -29.01 4.17
CA LEU A 25 -6.31 -27.85 5.06
C LEU A 25 -5.14 -27.94 6.06
N THR A 26 -4.89 -29.13 6.63
CA THR A 26 -3.74 -29.38 7.52
C THR A 26 -2.42 -29.15 6.80
N ALA A 27 -2.32 -29.51 5.52
CA ALA A 27 -1.14 -29.21 4.71
C ALA A 27 -0.96 -27.69 4.52
N LEU A 28 -2.03 -26.94 4.27
CA LEU A 28 -1.99 -25.48 4.13
C LEU A 28 -1.55 -24.78 5.41
N PHE A 29 -2.02 -25.21 6.59
CA PHE A 29 -1.60 -24.64 7.89
C PHE A 29 -0.09 -24.71 8.15
N LYS A 30 0.61 -25.64 7.50
CA LYS A 30 2.08 -25.76 7.59
C LYS A 30 2.81 -24.80 6.66
N THR A 31 2.10 -24.12 5.75
CA THR A 31 2.72 -23.23 4.76
C THR A 31 2.76 -21.80 5.26
N GLN A 32 3.88 -21.11 4.96
CA GLN A 32 4.00 -19.67 5.22
C GLN A 32 2.98 -18.85 4.39
N GLN A 33 2.59 -19.35 3.21
CA GLN A 33 1.63 -18.67 2.34
C GLN A 33 0.22 -18.60 2.94
N PHE A 34 -0.17 -19.59 3.76
CA PHE A 34 -1.44 -19.55 4.46
C PHE A 34 -1.52 -18.42 5.49
N TYR A 35 -0.44 -18.19 6.25
CA TYR A 35 -0.38 -17.05 7.20
C TYR A 35 -0.31 -15.69 6.48
N TRP A 36 0.33 -15.64 5.31
CA TRP A 36 0.29 -14.45 4.45
C TRP A 36 -1.15 -14.16 3.98
N TYR A 37 -1.90 -15.18 3.59
CA TYR A 37 -3.32 -15.07 3.26
C TYR A 37 -4.15 -14.58 4.45
N LEU A 38 -3.99 -15.17 5.63
CA LEU A 38 -4.69 -14.73 6.84
C LEU A 38 -4.40 -13.27 7.17
N GLY A 39 -3.15 -12.82 7.02
CA GLY A 39 -2.80 -11.41 7.22
C GLY A 39 -3.58 -10.47 6.29
N HIS A 40 -3.78 -10.83 5.02
CA HIS A 40 -4.61 -10.03 4.10
C HIS A 40 -6.09 -10.05 4.48
N VAL A 41 -6.64 -11.21 4.84
CA VAL A 41 -8.04 -11.33 5.30
C VAL A 41 -8.27 -10.49 6.55
N PHE A 42 -7.37 -10.56 7.54
CA PHE A 42 -7.46 -9.75 8.75
C PHE A 42 -7.29 -8.26 8.48
N ALA A 43 -6.38 -7.87 7.58
CA ALA A 43 -6.26 -6.46 7.17
C ALA A 43 -7.58 -5.93 6.61
N ILE A 44 -8.27 -6.70 5.75
CA ILE A 44 -9.58 -6.31 5.19
C ILE A 44 -10.64 -6.21 6.29
N ILE A 45 -10.76 -7.23 7.14
CA ILE A 45 -11.76 -7.25 8.23
C ILE A 45 -11.57 -6.08 9.18
N PHE A 46 -10.34 -5.85 9.66
CA PHE A 46 -10.06 -4.77 10.59
C PHE A 46 -10.19 -3.39 9.94
N PHE A 47 -9.91 -3.25 8.64
CA PHE A 47 -10.19 -2.02 7.90
C PHE A 47 -11.69 -1.70 7.87
N VAL A 48 -12.53 -2.70 7.57
CA VAL A 48 -13.99 -2.53 7.58
C VAL A 48 -14.48 -2.16 8.97
N LEU A 49 -14.02 -2.85 10.02
CA LEU A 49 -14.38 -2.53 11.41
C LEU A 49 -13.92 -1.12 11.81
N SER A 50 -12.71 -0.72 11.40
CA SER A 50 -12.19 0.63 11.64
C SER A 50 -13.04 1.71 10.96
N SER A 51 -13.46 1.47 9.73
CA SER A 51 -14.30 2.39 8.94
C SER A 51 -15.72 2.50 9.51
N LEU A 52 -16.35 1.37 9.83
CA LEU A 52 -17.69 1.32 10.43
C LEU A 52 -17.72 2.01 11.79
N THR A 53 -16.72 1.74 12.64
CA THR A 53 -16.65 2.39 13.96
C THR A 53 -16.35 3.88 13.89
N ALA A 54 -15.59 4.34 12.88
CA ALA A 54 -15.43 5.77 12.61
C ALA A 54 -16.76 6.43 12.23
N MET A 55 -17.55 5.79 11.35
CA MET A 55 -18.87 6.26 10.93
C MET A 55 -19.87 6.34 12.09
N LEU A 56 -19.76 5.42 13.06
CA LEU A 56 -20.55 5.43 14.29
C LEU A 56 -19.99 6.37 15.38
N PHE A 57 -19.07 7.27 15.04
CA PHE A 57 -18.41 8.21 15.96
C PHE A 57 -17.66 7.55 17.13
N ARG A 58 -17.29 6.27 17.00
CA ARG A 58 -16.53 5.50 18.00
C ARG A 58 -15.03 5.57 17.71
N GLN A 59 -14.44 6.76 17.92
CA GLN A 59 -13.05 7.05 17.52
C GLN A 59 -12.02 6.11 18.15
N ALA A 60 -12.14 5.79 19.44
CA ALA A 60 -11.22 4.86 20.11
C ALA A 60 -11.27 3.44 19.50
N ALA A 61 -12.47 2.97 19.14
CA ALA A 61 -12.63 1.69 18.48
C ALA A 61 -12.08 1.72 17.04
N SER A 62 -12.30 2.82 16.32
CA SER A 62 -11.74 3.01 14.97
C SER A 62 -10.22 2.97 14.99
N LEU A 63 -9.58 3.68 15.93
CA LEU A 63 -8.13 3.71 16.09
C LEU A 63 -7.56 2.33 16.48
N LYS A 64 -8.26 1.58 17.34
CA LYS A 64 -7.90 0.20 17.69
C LYS A 64 -7.87 -0.69 16.46
N TYR A 65 -8.93 -0.68 15.66
CA TYR A 65 -8.99 -1.52 14.45
C TYR A 65 -8.02 -1.03 13.36
N PHE A 66 -7.79 0.27 13.23
CA PHE A 66 -6.76 0.85 12.35
C PHE A 66 -5.37 0.27 12.67
N ARG A 67 -5.01 0.20 13.95
CA ARG A 67 -3.75 -0.42 14.42
C ARG A 67 -3.69 -1.91 14.08
N PHE A 68 -4.78 -2.65 14.23
CA PHE A 68 -4.81 -4.07 13.83
C PHE A 68 -4.71 -4.27 12.32
N THR A 69 -5.27 -3.36 11.51
CA THR A 69 -5.07 -3.37 10.06
C THR A 69 -3.60 -3.19 9.72
N LEU A 70 -2.94 -2.15 10.28
CA LEU A 70 -1.52 -1.90 10.06
C LEU A 70 -0.64 -3.06 10.53
N LEU A 71 -0.94 -3.66 11.68
CA LEU A 71 -0.21 -4.83 12.17
C LEU A 71 -0.33 -6.00 11.20
N SER A 72 -1.53 -6.26 10.68
CA SER A 72 -1.77 -7.32 9.70
C SER A 72 -0.98 -7.07 8.41
N ILE A 73 -0.95 -5.82 7.93
CA ILE A 73 -0.13 -5.38 6.79
C ILE A 73 1.38 -5.59 7.07
N ILE A 74 1.87 -5.16 8.23
CA ILE A 74 3.28 -5.33 8.61
C ILE A 74 3.67 -6.81 8.55
N VAL A 75 2.83 -7.69 9.10
CA VAL A 75 3.07 -9.14 9.08
C VAL A 75 3.11 -9.69 7.65
N THR A 76 2.20 -9.29 6.76
CA THR A 76 2.20 -9.79 5.37
C THR A 76 3.45 -9.35 4.61
N TYR A 77 3.89 -8.11 4.76
CA TYR A 77 5.12 -7.64 4.11
C TYR A 77 6.39 -8.26 4.70
N LEU A 78 6.47 -8.48 6.02
CA LEU A 78 7.58 -9.21 6.62
C LEU A 78 7.69 -10.63 6.07
N ILE A 79 6.54 -11.31 5.88
CA ILE A 79 6.49 -12.63 5.24
C ILE A 79 7.03 -12.57 3.81
N VAL A 80 6.66 -11.56 3.01
CA VAL A 80 7.16 -11.36 1.64
C VAL A 80 8.67 -11.14 1.64
N LEU A 81 9.19 -10.23 2.48
CA LEU A 81 10.63 -9.96 2.53
C LEU A 81 11.44 -11.18 2.94
N LYS A 82 10.95 -11.98 3.91
CA LYS A 82 11.58 -13.25 4.27
C LYS A 82 11.67 -14.20 3.07
N GLN A 83 10.64 -14.27 2.21
CA GLN A 83 10.67 -15.12 1.02
C GLN A 83 11.67 -14.65 -0.04
N VAL A 84 11.89 -13.34 -0.15
CA VAL A 84 12.79 -12.74 -1.15
C VAL A 84 14.24 -12.80 -0.69
N TYR A 85 14.53 -12.48 0.57
CA TYR A 85 15.89 -12.19 1.04
C TYR A 85 16.52 -13.26 1.94
N ILE A 86 15.76 -14.22 2.47
CA ILE A 86 16.27 -15.20 3.45
C ILE A 86 16.41 -16.62 2.86
N LYS A 87 15.99 -16.85 1.61
CA LYS A 87 16.18 -18.16 0.94
C LYS A 87 17.66 -18.44 0.64
N ARG A 88 18.05 -19.72 0.57
CA ARG A 88 19.44 -20.17 0.29
C ARG A 88 20.07 -19.60 -0.99
N SER A 89 19.26 -19.18 -1.96
CA SER A 89 19.72 -18.53 -3.21
C SER A 89 19.43 -17.03 -3.23
N ALA A 90 19.24 -16.42 -2.04
CA ALA A 90 18.91 -15.02 -1.95
C ALA A 90 20.10 -14.18 -2.46
N PRO A 91 19.81 -13.12 -3.23
CA PRO A 91 20.83 -12.20 -3.67
C PRO A 91 21.48 -11.50 -2.48
N LYS A 92 22.75 -11.12 -2.61
CA LYS A 92 23.48 -10.36 -1.58
C LYS A 92 22.64 -9.16 -1.13
N LEU A 93 22.42 -9.07 0.18
CA LEU A 93 21.70 -7.97 0.80
C LEU A 93 22.55 -6.71 0.64
N SER A 94 21.98 -5.66 0.05
CA SER A 94 22.60 -4.33 0.00
C SER A 94 21.57 -3.27 0.31
N ILE A 95 22.00 -2.19 0.97
CA ILE A 95 21.12 -1.06 1.33
C ILE A 95 20.48 -0.46 0.08
N ALA A 96 21.26 -0.33 -1.00
CA ALA A 96 20.79 0.19 -2.28
C ALA A 96 19.75 -0.70 -2.99
N ARG A 97 19.72 -2.01 -2.67
CA ARG A 97 18.71 -2.94 -3.18
C ARG A 97 17.44 -2.87 -2.33
N LEU A 98 17.60 -2.89 -1.00
CA LEU A 98 16.46 -2.79 -0.08
C LEU A 98 15.70 -1.48 -0.29
N SER A 99 16.39 -0.36 -0.47
CA SER A 99 15.74 0.94 -0.67
C SER A 99 14.98 1.06 -2.01
N ARG A 100 15.32 0.24 -3.00
CA ARG A 100 14.62 0.13 -4.30
C ARG A 100 13.45 -0.85 -4.30
N ASP A 101 13.37 -1.73 -3.31
CA ASP A 101 12.32 -2.75 -3.25
C ASP A 101 11.01 -2.11 -2.80
N GLU A 102 9.99 -2.17 -3.65
CA GLU A 102 8.66 -1.63 -3.35
C GLU A 102 8.09 -2.24 -2.05
N ASN A 103 8.34 -3.52 -1.77
CA ASN A 103 7.84 -4.18 -0.56
C ASN A 103 8.48 -3.61 0.71
N VAL A 104 9.76 -3.22 0.65
CA VAL A 104 10.45 -2.55 1.76
C VAL A 104 9.87 -1.14 1.96
N GLN A 105 9.59 -0.43 0.87
CA GLN A 105 8.99 0.91 0.93
C GLN A 105 7.59 0.88 1.56
N TYR A 106 6.73 -0.07 1.15
CA TYR A 106 5.42 -0.30 1.76
C TYR A 106 5.55 -0.74 3.23
N LEU A 107 6.42 -1.70 3.55
CA LEU A 107 6.63 -2.10 4.95
C LEU A 107 7.04 -0.90 5.83
N SER A 108 7.98 -0.09 5.34
CA SER A 108 8.47 1.09 6.06
C SER A 108 7.35 2.10 6.30
N LEU A 109 6.53 2.38 5.28
CA LEU A 109 5.37 3.26 5.42
C LEU A 109 4.36 2.72 6.44
N ALA A 110 4.04 1.43 6.40
CA ALA A 110 3.13 0.81 7.37
C ALA A 110 3.65 0.88 8.81
N VAL A 111 4.94 0.60 9.04
CA VAL A 111 5.60 0.70 10.36
C VAL A 111 5.58 2.13 10.88
N ILE A 112 5.92 3.10 10.04
CA ILE A 112 5.92 4.53 10.40
C ILE A 112 4.52 4.97 10.86
N PHE A 113 3.48 4.63 10.09
CA PHE A 113 2.10 4.95 10.47
C PHE A 113 1.63 4.18 11.70
N TYR A 114 2.09 2.94 11.90
CA TYR A 114 1.75 2.16 13.09
C TYR A 114 2.30 2.80 14.36
N ILE A 115 3.57 3.19 14.35
CA ILE A 115 4.21 3.89 15.49
C ILE A 115 3.52 5.24 15.72
N ALA A 116 3.32 6.03 14.67
CA ALA A 116 2.67 7.33 14.77
C ALA A 116 1.23 7.24 15.29
N SER A 117 0.51 6.14 15.03
CA SER A 117 -0.85 5.95 15.52
C SER A 117 -0.97 5.88 17.05
N TYR A 118 0.13 5.67 17.78
CA TYR A 118 0.15 5.73 19.24
C TYR A 118 0.37 7.15 19.79
N ILE A 119 0.81 8.07 18.93
CA ILE A 119 1.03 9.48 19.25
C ILE A 119 -0.17 10.34 18.80
N LEU A 120 -0.80 9.95 17.70
CA LEU A 120 -1.94 10.66 17.10
C LEU A 120 -3.27 10.09 17.60
N ASP A 121 -4.22 10.98 17.92
CA ASP A 121 -5.54 10.61 18.44
C ASP A 121 -6.53 10.19 17.35
N THR A 122 -6.20 10.44 16.07
CA THR A 122 -7.07 10.19 14.92
C THR A 122 -6.40 9.28 13.89
N PRO A 123 -7.10 8.26 13.37
CA PRO A 123 -6.54 7.37 12.36
C PRO A 123 -6.43 8.06 11.00
N ALA A 124 -5.24 8.01 10.40
CA ALA A 124 -5.01 8.48 9.04
C ALA A 124 -5.45 7.42 8.00
N GLN A 125 -6.77 7.21 7.89
CA GLN A 125 -7.37 6.10 7.12
C GLN A 125 -6.87 5.98 5.68
N THR A 126 -6.58 7.11 5.02
CA THR A 126 -6.14 7.16 3.62
C THR A 126 -4.89 6.32 3.36
N VAL A 127 -4.01 6.11 4.36
CA VAL A 127 -2.81 5.28 4.20
C VAL A 127 -3.16 3.82 3.90
N LEU A 128 -4.31 3.35 4.38
CA LEU A 128 -4.71 1.94 4.27
C LEU A 128 -5.24 1.58 2.88
N TYR A 129 -5.75 2.56 2.11
CA TYR A 129 -6.54 2.26 0.92
C TYR A 129 -5.77 1.48 -0.14
N SER A 130 -4.52 1.84 -0.46
CA SER A 130 -3.72 1.07 -1.42
C SER A 130 -3.41 -0.34 -0.91
N TYR A 131 -3.11 -0.50 0.38
CA TYR A 131 -2.92 -1.82 0.99
C TYR A 131 -4.16 -2.71 0.89
N ILE A 132 -5.35 -2.16 1.16
CA ILE A 132 -6.59 -2.92 1.11
C ILE A 132 -6.95 -3.30 -0.33
N ILE A 133 -6.70 -2.41 -1.29
CA ILE A 133 -6.84 -2.75 -2.71
C ILE A 133 -5.99 -3.98 -3.04
N PHE A 134 -4.70 -3.98 -2.69
CA PHE A 134 -3.83 -5.15 -2.94
C PHE A 134 -4.27 -6.39 -2.15
N ALA A 135 -4.67 -6.23 -0.89
CA ALA A 135 -5.09 -7.32 -0.02
C ALA A 135 -6.31 -8.07 -0.58
N VAL A 136 -7.27 -7.38 -1.18
CA VAL A 136 -8.45 -8.01 -1.81
C VAL A 136 -8.03 -8.94 -2.94
N PHE A 137 -7.18 -8.49 -3.86
CA PHE A 137 -6.69 -9.34 -4.96
C PHE A 137 -5.88 -10.52 -4.43
N HIS A 138 -4.99 -10.29 -3.46
CA HIS A 138 -4.20 -11.35 -2.84
C HIS A 138 -5.07 -12.40 -2.14
N ALA A 139 -6.09 -11.97 -1.38
CA ALA A 139 -7.00 -12.86 -0.70
C ALA A 139 -7.85 -13.69 -1.69
N LEU A 140 -8.40 -13.05 -2.73
CA LEU A 140 -9.19 -13.71 -3.77
C LEU A 140 -8.37 -14.75 -4.54
N THR A 141 -7.18 -14.37 -5.02
CA THR A 141 -6.31 -15.28 -5.78
C THR A 141 -5.84 -16.44 -4.91
N TYR A 142 -5.50 -16.22 -3.64
CA TYR A 142 -5.12 -17.32 -2.76
C TYR A 142 -6.30 -18.27 -2.50
N PHE A 143 -7.48 -17.73 -2.22
CA PHE A 143 -8.70 -18.50 -2.02
C PHE A 143 -9.00 -19.36 -3.24
N GLN A 144 -9.03 -18.76 -4.43
CA GLN A 144 -9.26 -19.44 -5.70
C GLN A 144 -8.32 -20.62 -5.92
N ASN A 145 -7.02 -20.43 -5.63
CA ASN A 145 -6.00 -21.42 -5.95
C ASN A 145 -5.82 -22.53 -4.91
N ASN A 146 -6.20 -22.28 -3.64
CA ASN A 146 -5.85 -23.19 -2.53
C ASN A 146 -7.03 -23.62 -1.67
N LEU A 147 -8.06 -22.79 -1.57
CA LEU A 147 -9.17 -23.02 -0.63
C LEU A 147 -10.48 -23.34 -1.36
N LEU A 148 -10.63 -22.98 -2.63
CA LEU A 148 -11.89 -23.13 -3.37
C LEU A 148 -12.40 -24.59 -3.39
N SER A 149 -11.52 -25.53 -3.73
CA SER A 149 -11.87 -26.96 -3.77
C SER A 149 -12.12 -27.58 -2.39
N ILE A 150 -11.62 -26.95 -1.33
CA ILE A 150 -11.83 -27.36 0.07
C ILE A 150 -13.16 -26.79 0.59
N ALA A 151 -13.45 -25.53 0.26
CA ALA A 151 -14.61 -24.80 0.77
C ALA A 151 -15.91 -25.13 0.02
N ILE A 152 -15.84 -25.50 -1.27
CA ILE A 152 -17.00 -25.75 -2.11
C ILE A 152 -16.93 -27.18 -2.67
N PRO A 153 -17.73 -28.14 -2.17
CA PRO A 153 -17.67 -29.53 -2.64
C PRO A 153 -18.20 -29.74 -4.06
N SER A 154 -19.19 -28.94 -4.50
CA SER A 154 -19.80 -29.08 -5.83
C SER A 154 -18.91 -28.52 -6.93
N ILE A 155 -18.60 -29.35 -7.93
CA ILE A 155 -17.77 -28.97 -9.08
C ILE A 155 -18.42 -27.81 -9.87
N ASP A 156 -19.73 -27.87 -10.12
CA ASP A 156 -20.44 -26.80 -10.83
C ASP A 156 -20.39 -25.48 -10.06
N ALA A 157 -20.55 -25.53 -8.73
CA ALA A 157 -20.44 -24.34 -7.88
C ALA A 157 -19.01 -23.79 -7.87
N GLN A 158 -17.99 -24.66 -7.82
CA GLN A 158 -16.58 -24.26 -7.95
C GLN A 158 -16.33 -23.54 -9.28
N GLN A 159 -16.83 -24.08 -10.40
CA GLN A 159 -16.67 -23.46 -11.72
C GLN A 159 -17.30 -22.06 -11.76
N ARG A 160 -18.50 -21.88 -11.21
CA ARG A 160 -19.17 -20.56 -11.13
C ARG A 160 -18.36 -19.56 -10.32
N VAL A 161 -17.89 -19.96 -9.13
CA VAL A 161 -17.08 -19.07 -8.27
C VAL A 161 -15.73 -18.76 -8.92
N ASN A 162 -15.08 -19.74 -9.54
CA ASN A 162 -13.83 -19.55 -10.27
C ASN A 162 -14.01 -18.55 -11.42
N ALA A 163 -15.09 -18.71 -12.22
CA ALA A 163 -15.43 -17.77 -13.29
C ALA A 163 -15.69 -16.35 -12.75
N ALA A 164 -16.42 -16.22 -11.65
CA ALA A 164 -16.69 -14.92 -11.02
C ALA A 164 -15.41 -14.23 -10.54
N ILE A 165 -14.50 -14.96 -9.87
CA ILE A 165 -13.20 -14.42 -9.44
C ILE A 165 -12.37 -14.02 -10.66
N ASN A 166 -12.29 -14.85 -11.70
CA ASN A 166 -11.55 -14.54 -12.93
C ASN A 166 -12.08 -13.28 -13.63
N ASN A 167 -13.41 -13.16 -13.73
CA ASN A 167 -14.06 -11.99 -14.31
C ASN A 167 -13.71 -10.73 -13.51
N PHE A 168 -13.84 -10.79 -12.17
CA PHE A 168 -13.47 -9.68 -11.29
C PHE A 168 -11.99 -9.30 -11.44
N THR A 169 -11.08 -10.26 -11.34
CA THR A 169 -9.65 -9.97 -11.40
C THR A 169 -9.25 -9.44 -12.77
N THR A 170 -9.81 -9.97 -13.85
CA THR A 170 -9.49 -9.49 -15.21
C THR A 170 -10.02 -8.09 -15.44
N GLN A 171 -11.27 -7.81 -15.03
CA GLN A 171 -11.91 -6.52 -15.21
C GLN A 171 -11.26 -5.43 -14.35
N PHE A 172 -10.95 -5.74 -13.09
CA PHE A 172 -10.56 -4.71 -12.11
C PHE A 172 -9.07 -4.65 -11.83
N ASN A 173 -8.23 -5.60 -12.28
CA ASN A 173 -6.79 -5.56 -11.96
C ASN A 173 -6.15 -4.24 -12.38
N GLN A 174 -6.22 -3.85 -13.66
CA GLN A 174 -5.62 -2.60 -14.15
C GLN A 174 -6.23 -1.34 -13.49
N PRO A 175 -7.58 -1.17 -13.44
CA PRO A 175 -8.19 -0.08 -12.70
C PRO A 175 -7.76 0.00 -11.23
N ALA A 176 -7.62 -1.14 -10.55
CA ALA A 176 -7.19 -1.21 -9.16
C ALA A 176 -5.76 -0.70 -8.96
N LEU A 177 -4.84 -0.92 -9.91
CA LEU A 177 -3.47 -0.38 -9.81
C LEU A 177 -3.47 1.13 -9.96
N SER A 178 -4.25 1.62 -10.93
CA SER A 178 -4.43 3.05 -11.14
C SER A 178 -5.06 3.72 -9.91
N ALA A 179 -6.08 3.09 -9.34
CA ALA A 179 -6.74 3.53 -8.11
C ALA A 179 -5.76 3.52 -6.93
N ALA A 180 -5.01 2.44 -6.72
CA ALA A 180 -4.00 2.33 -5.67
C ALA A 180 -2.94 3.43 -5.77
N SER A 181 -2.40 3.68 -6.96
CA SER A 181 -1.46 4.78 -7.18
C SER A 181 -2.12 6.15 -6.98
N SER A 182 -3.37 6.33 -7.37
CA SER A 182 -4.10 7.59 -7.17
C SER A 182 -4.35 7.88 -5.69
N VAL A 183 -4.73 6.87 -4.90
CA VAL A 183 -4.93 7.06 -3.44
C VAL A 183 -3.62 7.32 -2.71
N GLU A 184 -2.48 6.82 -3.20
CA GLU A 184 -1.15 7.17 -2.68
C GLU A 184 -0.82 8.66 -2.89
N ILE A 185 -1.24 9.23 -4.02
CA ILE A 185 -1.13 10.67 -4.28
C ILE A 185 -2.12 11.45 -3.41
N VAL A 186 -3.36 10.98 -3.26
CA VAL A 186 -4.34 11.58 -2.36
C VAL A 186 -3.82 11.60 -0.92
N LEU A 187 -3.14 10.55 -0.46
CA LEU A 187 -2.49 10.52 0.85
C LEU A 187 -1.46 11.65 1.00
N ALA A 188 -0.66 11.93 -0.03
CA ALA A 188 0.31 13.04 -0.02
C ALA A 188 -0.39 14.39 0.08
N VAL A 189 -1.47 14.59 -0.67
CA VAL A 189 -2.27 15.82 -0.63
C VAL A 189 -2.95 16.00 0.74
N MET A 190 -3.60 14.96 1.27
CA MET A 190 -4.28 15.02 2.56
C MET A 190 -3.30 15.25 3.71
N SER A 191 -2.14 14.59 3.71
CA SER A 191 -1.11 14.83 4.73
C SER A 191 -0.52 16.24 4.67
N ALA A 192 -0.42 16.85 3.49
CA ALA A 192 -0.05 18.26 3.36
C ALA A 192 -1.10 19.18 4.02
N PHE A 193 -2.38 18.96 3.73
CA PHE A 193 -3.49 19.70 4.36
C PHE A 193 -3.52 19.50 5.87
N ASP A 194 -3.30 18.28 6.36
CA ASP A 194 -3.25 17.98 7.80
C ASP A 194 -2.13 18.75 8.50
N VAL A 195 -0.96 18.88 7.89
CA VAL A 195 0.14 19.71 8.42
C VAL A 195 -0.27 21.18 8.44
N LEU A 196 -0.81 21.71 7.34
CA LEU A 196 -1.25 23.12 7.26
C LEU A 196 -2.28 23.46 8.34
N ILE A 197 -3.31 22.62 8.51
CA ILE A 197 -4.34 22.79 9.54
C ILE A 197 -3.70 22.67 10.93
N SER A 198 -2.79 21.73 11.13
CA SER A 198 -2.14 21.53 12.44
C SER A 198 -1.22 22.69 12.82
N THR A 199 -0.60 23.39 11.86
CA THR A 199 0.17 24.61 12.12
C THR A 199 -0.70 25.66 12.81
N PHE A 200 -1.94 25.84 12.35
CA PHE A 200 -2.89 26.75 12.99
C PHE A 200 -3.23 26.29 14.42
N TRP A 201 -3.51 25.00 14.63
CA TRP A 201 -3.84 24.47 15.95
C TRP A 201 -2.69 24.51 16.96
N VAL A 202 -1.43 24.40 16.52
CA VAL A 202 -0.27 24.54 17.41
C VAL A 202 -0.21 25.92 18.05
N LEU A 203 -0.56 26.97 17.30
CA LEU A 203 -0.63 28.33 17.82
C LEU A 203 -1.65 28.45 18.97
N LEU A 204 -2.68 27.62 18.98
CA LEU A 204 -3.74 27.62 20.00
C LEU A 204 -3.45 26.66 21.18
N LYS A 205 -3.08 25.41 20.89
CA LYS A 205 -3.04 24.31 21.86
C LYS A 205 -1.63 23.86 22.26
N TRP A 206 -0.57 24.38 21.63
CA TRP A 206 0.83 24.08 21.94
C TRP A 206 1.21 22.58 21.95
N ASN A 207 0.47 21.72 21.23
CA ASN A 207 0.80 20.30 21.10
C ASN A 207 1.86 20.06 20.01
N ILE A 208 3.11 20.39 20.35
CA ILE A 208 4.26 20.34 19.43
C ILE A 208 4.55 18.90 18.98
N VAL A 209 4.34 17.91 19.85
CA VAL A 209 4.63 16.50 19.56
C VAL A 209 3.74 15.95 18.45
N GLN A 210 2.43 16.21 18.51
CA GLN A 210 1.51 15.78 17.45
C GLN A 210 1.80 16.48 16.12
N TYR A 211 2.13 17.78 16.18
CA TYR A 211 2.51 18.53 14.97
C TYR A 211 3.79 17.98 14.34
N ALA A 212 4.85 17.79 15.12
CA ALA A 212 6.11 17.22 14.64
C ALA A 212 5.88 15.82 14.04
N THR A 213 5.02 15.02 14.65
CA THR A 213 4.64 13.69 14.13
C THR A 213 3.94 13.81 12.77
N LYS A 214 3.00 14.74 12.59
CA LYS A 214 2.33 14.96 11.29
C LYS A 214 3.29 15.47 10.22
N VAL A 215 4.22 16.37 10.57
CA VAL A 215 5.27 16.82 9.64
C VAL A 215 6.16 15.65 9.22
N PHE A 216 6.57 14.81 10.17
CA PHE A 216 7.35 13.61 9.87
C PHE A 216 6.59 12.65 8.95
N LEU A 217 5.31 12.38 9.22
CA LEU A 217 4.46 11.56 8.36
C LEU A 217 4.34 12.14 6.94
N PHE A 218 4.13 13.45 6.81
CA PHE A 218 4.07 14.12 5.53
C PHE A 218 5.37 13.93 4.73
N VAL A 219 6.53 14.15 5.36
CA VAL A 219 7.84 13.92 4.72
C VAL A 219 8.00 12.46 4.29
N ALA A 220 7.65 11.51 5.16
CA ALA A 220 7.71 10.08 4.85
C ALA A 220 6.81 9.71 3.64
N VAL A 221 5.60 10.29 3.56
CA VAL A 221 4.68 10.10 2.44
C VAL A 221 5.21 10.72 1.15
N VAL A 222 5.84 11.90 1.21
CA VAL A 222 6.47 12.53 0.04
C VAL A 222 7.63 11.68 -0.47
N VAL A 223 8.51 11.20 0.43
CA VAL A 223 9.60 10.29 0.08
C VAL A 223 9.05 9.02 -0.56
N PHE A 224 8.07 8.37 0.08
CA PHE A 224 7.40 7.19 -0.48
C PHE A 224 6.88 7.46 -1.90
N ASN A 225 6.09 8.51 -2.10
CA ASN A 225 5.53 8.84 -3.40
C ASN A 225 6.60 9.18 -4.45
N LYS A 226 7.72 9.78 -4.06
CA LYS A 226 8.83 10.02 -4.97
C LYS A 226 9.49 8.73 -5.43
N LEU A 227 9.78 7.80 -4.52
CA LEU A 227 10.35 6.50 -4.86
C LEU A 227 9.40 5.68 -5.76
N ARG A 228 8.09 5.79 -5.49
CA ARG A 228 7.04 5.21 -6.33
C ARG A 228 6.98 5.87 -7.70
N TYR A 229 7.07 7.20 -7.78
CA TYR A 229 7.09 7.93 -9.04
C TYR A 229 8.23 7.46 -9.94
N ASP A 230 9.43 7.25 -9.40
CA ASP A 230 10.58 6.83 -10.22
C ASP A 230 10.41 5.43 -10.83
N SER A 231 9.74 4.53 -10.11
CA SER A 231 9.65 3.10 -10.42
C SER A 231 8.32 2.65 -11.03
N ASN A 232 7.23 3.42 -10.88
CA ASN A 232 5.87 2.98 -11.19
C ASN A 232 5.14 3.88 -12.19
N GLN A 233 4.72 3.28 -13.31
CA GLN A 233 4.01 4.00 -14.37
C GLN A 233 2.65 4.58 -13.95
N PHE A 234 1.90 3.90 -13.08
CA PHE A 234 0.59 4.39 -12.62
C PHE A 234 0.77 5.58 -11.66
N THR A 235 1.80 5.55 -10.81
CA THR A 235 2.15 6.70 -9.98
C THR A 235 2.60 7.88 -10.83
N LYS A 236 3.41 7.64 -11.88
CA LYS A 236 3.76 8.71 -12.85
C LYS A 236 2.51 9.30 -13.51
N ALA A 237 1.60 8.45 -13.98
CA ALA A 237 0.36 8.90 -14.60
C ALA A 237 -0.50 9.72 -13.63
N ALA A 238 -0.67 9.25 -12.39
CA ALA A 238 -1.44 9.97 -11.36
C ALA A 238 -0.84 11.33 -11.01
N VAL A 239 0.50 11.42 -10.87
CA VAL A 239 1.20 12.70 -10.66
C VAL A 239 1.02 13.64 -11.86
N ASN A 240 1.20 13.13 -13.09
CA ASN A 240 1.06 13.94 -14.29
C ASN A 240 -0.38 14.45 -14.46
N GLN A 241 -1.38 13.62 -14.13
CA GLN A 241 -2.79 14.02 -14.17
C GLN A 241 -3.09 15.11 -13.12
N LEU A 242 -2.56 14.98 -11.90
CA LEU A 242 -2.68 16.01 -10.88
C LEU A 242 -2.02 17.33 -11.34
N ASP A 243 -0.81 17.26 -11.90
CA ASP A 243 -0.09 18.43 -12.40
C ASP A 243 -0.86 19.14 -13.53
N GLN A 244 -1.35 18.39 -14.51
CA GLN A 244 -2.19 18.93 -15.59
C GLN A 244 -3.46 19.58 -15.06
N THR A 245 -4.11 18.96 -14.09
CA THR A 245 -5.33 19.47 -13.47
C THR A 245 -5.07 20.80 -12.76
N LEU A 246 -4.01 20.87 -11.94
CA LEU A 246 -3.63 22.10 -11.24
C LEU A 246 -3.24 23.21 -12.21
N ASN A 247 -2.46 22.90 -13.25
CA ASN A 247 -2.08 23.87 -14.28
C ASN A 247 -3.33 24.40 -15.03
N GLY A 248 -4.31 23.54 -15.29
CA GLY A 248 -5.58 23.91 -15.90
C GLY A 248 -6.47 24.78 -15.00
N TYR A 249 -6.41 24.63 -13.68
CA TYR A 249 -7.09 25.53 -12.75
C TYR A 249 -6.40 26.89 -12.67
N VAL A 250 -5.08 26.91 -12.58
CA VAL A 250 -4.29 28.15 -12.47
C VAL A 250 -4.42 29.00 -13.73
N SER A 251 -4.42 28.39 -14.92
CA SER A 251 -4.60 29.13 -16.17
C SER A 251 -5.97 29.81 -16.27
N LYS A 252 -7.02 29.25 -15.63
CA LYS A 252 -8.36 29.83 -15.59
C LYS A 252 -8.51 31.00 -14.61
N LEU A 253 -7.60 31.17 -13.65
CA LEU A 253 -7.67 32.27 -12.66
C LEU A 253 -7.44 33.65 -13.29
N ASN A 254 -6.93 33.71 -14.53
CA ASN A 254 -6.66 34.94 -15.28
C ASN A 254 -5.92 36.04 -14.46
N ASN A 255 -5.03 35.62 -13.54
CA ASN A 255 -4.27 36.49 -12.67
C ASN A 255 -2.77 36.18 -12.80
N ALA A 256 -2.04 37.06 -13.48
CA ALA A 256 -0.62 36.86 -13.80
C ALA A 256 0.26 36.70 -12.56
N GLN A 257 0.02 37.47 -11.50
CA GLN A 257 0.81 37.41 -10.26
C GLN A 257 0.59 36.09 -9.52
N LEU A 258 -0.65 35.61 -9.43
CA LEU A 258 -0.97 34.34 -8.80
C LEU A 258 -0.38 33.16 -9.58
N SER A 259 -0.50 33.18 -10.92
CA SER A 259 0.12 32.17 -11.78
C SER A 259 1.63 32.12 -11.60
N GLN A 260 2.31 33.28 -11.57
CA GLN A 260 3.75 33.34 -11.35
C GLN A 260 4.15 32.77 -9.99
N LYS A 261 3.43 33.14 -8.91
CA LYS A 261 3.68 32.59 -7.57
C LYS A 261 3.49 31.08 -7.50
N TYR A 262 2.45 30.56 -8.15
CA TYR A 262 2.20 29.13 -8.26
C TYR A 262 3.35 28.41 -8.98
N PHE A 263 3.77 28.87 -10.16
CA PHE A 263 4.85 28.23 -10.90
C PHE A 263 6.18 28.30 -10.16
N ALA A 264 6.50 29.41 -9.51
CA ALA A 264 7.70 29.53 -8.68
C ALA A 264 7.68 28.55 -7.48
N LEU A 265 6.53 28.38 -6.82
CA LEU A 265 6.37 27.41 -5.74
C LEU A 265 6.50 25.97 -6.25
N ARG A 266 5.87 25.67 -7.39
CA ARG A 266 5.95 24.38 -8.07
C ARG A 266 7.39 24.01 -8.41
N GLU A 267 8.15 24.92 -8.99
CA GLU A 267 9.56 24.69 -9.33
C GLU A 267 10.40 24.41 -8.08
N LYS A 268 10.22 25.17 -7.01
CA LYS A 268 10.88 24.90 -5.73
C LYS A 268 10.53 23.52 -5.18
N PHE A 269 9.26 23.15 -5.20
CA PHE A 269 8.82 21.82 -4.76
C PHE A 269 9.50 20.71 -5.58
N ILE A 270 9.48 20.82 -6.91
CA ILE A 270 10.14 19.86 -7.81
C ILE A 270 11.64 19.78 -7.51
N HIS A 271 12.30 20.92 -7.31
CA HIS A 271 13.72 20.98 -6.98
C HIS A 271 14.04 20.18 -5.71
N TYR A 272 13.33 20.42 -4.61
CA TYR A 272 13.58 19.71 -3.34
C TYR A 272 13.23 18.23 -3.42
N VAL A 273 12.13 17.86 -4.09
CA VAL A 273 11.76 16.46 -4.27
C VAL A 273 12.76 15.71 -5.16
N ALA A 274 13.39 16.40 -6.13
CA ALA A 274 14.42 15.82 -6.99
C ALA A 274 15.73 15.48 -6.25
N LEU A 275 15.96 16.05 -5.06
CA LEU A 275 17.09 15.69 -4.19
C LEU A 275 16.92 14.30 -3.56
N VAL A 276 15.69 13.81 -3.45
CA VAL A 276 15.40 12.45 -2.97
C VAL A 276 15.71 11.45 -4.08
N GLN A 277 16.94 10.94 -4.09
CA GLN A 277 17.41 9.94 -5.04
C GLN A 277 17.97 8.70 -4.32
N LEU A 278 17.73 7.53 -4.91
CA LEU A 278 18.28 6.29 -4.41
C LEU A 278 19.76 6.13 -4.84
N PRO A 279 20.65 5.57 -3.99
CA PRO A 279 22.06 5.39 -4.32
C PRO A 279 22.25 4.63 -5.64
N LYS A 280 23.08 5.11 -6.57
CA LYS A 280 23.36 4.40 -7.83
C LYS A 280 23.91 3.00 -7.53
N THR A 281 23.42 1.98 -8.24
CA THR A 281 23.98 0.62 -8.14
C THR A 281 25.41 0.66 -8.65
N GLU A 282 26.38 0.14 -7.88
CA GLU A 282 27.73 -0.06 -8.38
C GLU A 282 27.67 -0.88 -9.67
N LYS A 283 28.24 -0.34 -10.76
CA LYS A 283 28.43 -1.13 -11.98
C LYS A 283 29.30 -2.31 -11.59
N LYS A 284 28.84 -3.54 -11.86
CA LYS A 284 29.75 -4.68 -11.87
C LYS A 284 30.82 -4.39 -12.91
N THR A 285 32.05 -4.12 -12.47
CA THR A 285 33.23 -4.24 -13.31
C THR A 285 33.22 -5.68 -13.81
N GLN A 286 33.02 -5.86 -15.12
CA GLN A 286 33.20 -7.16 -15.77
C GLN A 286 34.68 -7.51 -15.80
#